data_AF-A0AAD5UJB4-F1
#
_entry.id   AF-A0AAD5UJB4-F1
#
_cell.length_a   1.000
_cell.length_b   1.000
_cell.length_c   1.000
_cell.angle_alpha   90.00
_cell.angle_beta   90.00
_cell.angle_gamma   90.00
#
_symmetry.space_group_name_H-M   'P 1'
#
loop_
_entity.id
_entity.type
_entity.pdbx_description
1 polymer ?
#
loop_
_entity_poly.entity_id
_entity_poly.type
_entity_poly.pdbx_seq_one_letter_code
_entity_poly.pdbx_strand_id
1 'polypeptide(L)'
;MEKPPYFSLNINQIGNQEESEILESSNDGEELAETSASRKIKEHLMKLDKEAMQSIISRINETYNLVAEEILSDIKTHDALTPRLIESHNGKHAIQQASLLGHMRDEKMLDTNLTFAEFGAGSGEMTRYVQLAVKTPAFTLLIDRQKIKLNLDQDFKKTNWKRIIIDIKDLHLSKVENISDHPLVVYSKHLCGVATDLTLNCVTNYHSEGRKVGGVLIALCCHQLCKYEQYINPEYLQELNISKKDFEILCYLTTWAVCGKPVKEDW
;
A
#
# COMPACT_ATOMS: atom_id res chain seq x y z
N MET A 1 28.85 1.57 1.64
CA MET A 1 28.49 0.57 0.62
C MET A 1 28.04 1.32 -0.61
N GLU A 2 28.44 0.87 -1.79
CA GLU A 2 27.97 1.42 -3.05
C GLU A 2 26.46 1.18 -3.17
N LYS A 3 25.71 2.21 -3.59
CA LYS A 3 24.26 2.08 -3.77
C LYS A 3 23.98 1.22 -4.99
N PRO A 4 22.95 0.35 -4.97
CA PRO A 4 22.63 -0.48 -6.12
C PRO A 4 22.18 0.38 -7.33
N PRO A 5 22.25 -0.14 -8.56
CA PRO A 5 21.91 0.62 -9.77
C PRO A 5 20.45 1.08 -9.83
N TYR A 6 19.57 0.45 -9.06
CA TYR A 6 18.15 0.80 -8.91
C TYR A 6 17.85 1.77 -7.76
N PHE A 7 18.88 2.32 -7.11
CA PHE A 7 18.70 3.40 -6.15
C PHE A 7 18.80 4.75 -6.85
N SER A 8 17.75 5.58 -6.74
CA SER A 8 17.76 7.00 -7.09
C SER A 8 17.01 7.77 -6.02
N LEU A 9 17.71 8.64 -5.29
CA LEU A 9 17.17 9.34 -4.12
C LEU A 9 15.87 10.09 -4.46
N ASN A 10 14.80 9.80 -3.71
CA ASN A 10 13.50 10.47 -3.77
C ASN A 10 12.87 10.55 -5.18
N ILE A 11 13.23 9.67 -6.12
CA ILE A 11 12.72 9.67 -7.50
C ILE A 11 11.20 9.54 -7.60
N ASN A 12 10.56 8.94 -6.58
CA ASN A 12 9.11 8.72 -6.57
C ASN A 12 8.36 9.63 -5.59
N GLN A 13 9.05 10.56 -4.93
CA GLN A 13 8.43 11.59 -4.10
C GLN A 13 8.14 12.86 -4.90
N ILE A 14 7.07 13.56 -4.53
CA ILE A 14 6.71 14.88 -5.06
C ILE A 14 6.98 15.92 -3.97
N GLY A 15 7.66 17.02 -4.30
CA GLY A 15 8.00 18.10 -3.36
C GLY A 15 9.48 18.50 -3.38
N ASN A 16 9.83 19.66 -2.79
CA ASN A 16 11.21 20.14 -2.71
C ASN A 16 12.08 19.14 -1.93
N GLN A 17 13.13 18.64 -2.60
CA GLN A 17 14.02 17.61 -2.06
C GLN A 17 14.72 18.02 -0.74
N GLU A 18 14.82 19.34 -0.47
CA GLU A 18 15.52 19.91 0.70
C GLU A 18 14.79 19.73 2.04
N GLU A 19 13.45 19.66 2.10
CA GLU A 19 12.71 19.49 3.37
C GLU A 19 12.63 18.03 3.84
N SER A 20 12.96 17.08 2.96
CA SER A 20 12.82 15.64 3.22
C SER A 20 13.93 15.06 4.11
N GLU A 21 15.09 15.71 4.20
CA GLU A 21 16.26 15.23 4.98
C GLU A 21 16.07 15.36 6.49
N ILE A 22 15.11 16.18 6.95
CA ILE A 22 14.96 16.52 8.38
C ILE A 22 14.06 15.50 9.14
N LEU A 23 13.32 14.64 8.44
CA LEU A 23 12.27 13.80 9.04
C LEU A 23 12.65 12.31 9.19
N GLU A 24 13.89 11.91 8.88
CA GLU A 24 14.31 10.49 8.80
C GLU A 24 14.51 9.75 10.13
N SER A 25 14.14 10.31 11.29
CA SER A 25 14.22 9.60 12.57
C SER A 25 12.85 9.16 13.10
N SER A 26 12.22 8.18 12.46
CA SER A 26 11.25 7.30 13.13
C SER A 26 10.95 6.08 12.26
N ASN A 27 11.79 5.05 12.44
CA ASN A 27 11.34 3.67 12.30
C ASN A 27 10.19 3.47 13.28
N ASP A 28 9.15 2.74 12.87
CA ASP A 28 8.62 1.62 13.65
C ASP A 28 7.60 0.86 12.78
N GLY A 29 7.96 -0.37 12.46
CA GLY A 29 6.98 -1.40 12.19
C GLY A 29 6.68 -2.04 13.53
N GLU A 30 5.58 -1.66 14.15
CA GLU A 30 5.07 -2.33 15.35
C GLU A 30 3.54 -2.23 15.40
N GLU A 31 2.96 -3.26 15.97
CA GLU A 31 1.56 -3.44 16.31
C GLU A 31 0.97 -2.17 16.98
N LEU A 32 -0.03 -1.54 16.34
CA LEU A 32 -1.02 -0.55 16.86
C LEU A 32 -0.64 0.35 18.06
N ALA A 33 0.61 0.77 18.20
CA ALA A 33 0.99 1.81 19.14
C ALA A 33 0.52 3.17 18.59
N GLU A 34 -0.19 3.95 19.42
CA GLU A 34 -0.62 5.31 19.08
C GLU A 34 0.61 6.16 18.77
N THR A 35 0.77 6.58 17.50
CA THR A 35 1.90 7.43 17.10
C THR A 35 1.87 8.76 17.85
N SER A 36 3.03 9.38 18.07
CA SER A 36 3.16 10.74 18.62
C SER A 36 2.23 11.76 17.93
N ALA A 37 2.11 11.65 16.61
CA ALA A 37 1.20 12.49 15.82
C ALA A 37 -0.28 12.19 16.14
N SER A 38 -0.68 10.91 16.17
CA SER A 38 -2.04 10.48 16.50
C SER A 38 -2.48 10.98 17.88
N ARG A 39 -1.60 10.89 18.89
CA ARG A 39 -1.88 11.40 20.25
C ARG A 39 -2.11 12.92 20.26
N LYS A 40 -1.30 13.69 19.53
CA LYS A 40 -1.49 15.15 19.41
C LYS A 40 -2.83 15.51 18.77
N ILE A 41 -3.28 14.75 17.77
CA ILE A 41 -4.61 14.96 17.15
C ILE A 41 -5.71 14.64 18.15
N LYS A 42 -5.62 13.52 18.86
CA LYS A 42 -6.58 13.15 19.90
C LYS A 42 -6.71 14.22 20.99
N GLU A 43 -5.58 14.67 21.54
CA GLU A 43 -5.55 15.73 22.55
C GLU A 43 -6.15 17.04 22.04
N HIS A 44 -5.91 17.38 20.76
CA HIS A 44 -6.53 18.54 20.12
C HIS A 44 -8.04 18.38 20.04
N LEU A 45 -8.54 17.25 19.54
CA LEU A 45 -9.97 16.98 19.40
C LEU A 45 -10.70 17.00 20.76
N MET A 46 -10.06 16.51 21.83
CA MET A 46 -10.62 16.53 23.19
C MET A 46 -10.76 17.94 23.79
N LYS A 47 -10.03 18.93 23.26
CA LYS A 47 -10.07 20.33 23.74
C LYS A 47 -11.04 21.20 22.95
N LEU A 48 -11.63 20.69 21.88
CA LEU A 48 -12.57 21.44 21.06
C LEU A 48 -13.89 21.63 21.80
N ASP A 49 -14.46 22.82 21.68
CA ASP A 49 -15.84 23.04 22.09
C ASP A 49 -16.82 22.40 21.09
N LYS A 50 -18.11 22.46 21.43
CA LYS A 50 -19.17 21.86 20.63
C LYS A 50 -19.27 22.49 19.23
N GLU A 51 -19.07 23.80 19.12
CA GLU A 51 -19.22 24.53 17.87
C GLU A 51 -18.09 24.19 16.89
N ALA A 52 -16.85 24.18 17.38
CA ALA A 52 -15.68 23.77 16.61
C ALA A 52 -15.78 22.31 16.15
N MET A 53 -16.26 21.41 17.01
CA MET A 53 -16.47 20.01 16.64
C MET A 53 -17.56 19.84 15.58
N GLN A 54 -18.68 20.57 15.70
CA GLN A 54 -19.74 20.59 14.68
C GLN A 54 -19.24 21.12 13.34
N SER A 55 -18.37 22.14 13.36
CA SER A 55 -17.76 22.69 12.15
C SER A 55 -16.90 21.65 11.42
N ILE A 56 -16.09 20.88 12.14
CA ILE A 56 -15.30 19.77 11.55
C ILE A 56 -16.22 18.72 10.92
N ILE A 57 -17.26 18.30 11.65
CA ILE A 57 -18.22 17.30 11.16
C ILE A 57 -18.92 17.79 9.88
N SER A 58 -19.32 19.07 9.84
CA SER A 58 -19.94 19.67 8.64
C SER A 58 -18.99 19.60 7.44
N ARG A 59 -17.73 20.03 7.60
CA ARG A 59 -16.74 19.97 6.50
C ARG A 59 -16.50 18.54 6.00
N ILE A 60 -16.40 17.57 6.90
CA ILE A 60 -16.22 16.16 6.52
C ILE A 60 -17.43 15.66 5.75
N ASN A 61 -18.65 15.96 6.20
CA ASN A 61 -19.87 15.54 5.50
C ASN A 61 -20.05 16.25 4.16
N GLU A 62 -19.74 17.54 4.06
CA GLU A 62 -19.75 18.29 2.80
C GLU A 62 -18.75 17.69 1.81
N THR A 63 -17.52 17.43 2.25
CA THR A 63 -16.50 16.76 1.44
C THR A 63 -16.97 15.38 1.00
N TYR A 64 -17.49 14.58 1.93
CA TYR A 64 -18.04 13.26 1.62
C TYR A 64 -19.15 13.34 0.57
N ASN A 65 -20.11 14.25 0.72
CA ASN A 65 -21.19 14.39 -0.25
C ASN A 65 -20.71 14.88 -1.63
N LEU A 66 -19.57 15.58 -1.69
CA LEU A 66 -18.96 16.04 -2.93
C LEU A 66 -18.20 14.91 -3.66
N VAL A 67 -17.54 14.02 -2.93
CA VAL A 67 -16.57 13.06 -3.51
C VAL A 67 -16.95 11.59 -3.36
N ALA A 68 -17.87 11.27 -2.46
CA ALA A 68 -18.22 9.89 -2.18
C ALA A 68 -19.08 9.32 -3.29
N GLU A 69 -18.54 8.30 -3.94
CA GLU A 69 -19.25 7.47 -4.90
C GLU A 69 -19.65 6.14 -4.25
N GLU A 70 -20.64 5.46 -4.81
CA GLU A 70 -21.00 4.11 -4.39
C GLU A 70 -19.84 3.16 -4.69
N ILE A 71 -19.23 2.61 -3.63
CA ILE A 71 -18.20 1.58 -3.76
C ILE A 71 -18.90 0.24 -3.90
N LEU A 72 -19.04 -0.23 -5.14
CA LEU A 72 -19.60 -1.55 -5.43
C LEU A 72 -18.69 -2.66 -4.91
N SER A 73 -19.26 -3.59 -4.15
CA SER A 73 -18.54 -4.76 -3.68
C SER A 73 -18.47 -5.82 -4.79
N ASP A 74 -17.26 -6.16 -5.22
CA ASP A 74 -17.02 -7.31 -6.08
C ASP A 74 -15.96 -8.23 -5.46
N ILE A 75 -16.43 -9.32 -4.85
CA ILE A 75 -15.59 -10.29 -4.15
C ILE A 75 -15.40 -11.51 -5.06
N LYS A 76 -14.16 -11.73 -5.48
CA LYS A 76 -13.77 -12.89 -6.28
C LYS A 76 -13.13 -13.98 -5.42
N THR A 77 -12.82 -15.10 -6.06
CA THR A 77 -12.04 -16.18 -5.47
C THR A 77 -11.13 -16.82 -6.53
N HIS A 78 -10.11 -17.54 -6.06
CA HIS A 78 -9.15 -18.24 -6.90
C HIS A 78 -8.70 -19.55 -6.24
N ASP A 79 -8.64 -20.64 -7.02
CA ASP A 79 -8.38 -22.00 -6.51
C ASP A 79 -7.02 -22.17 -5.83
N ALA A 80 -6.01 -21.38 -6.24
CA ALA A 80 -4.71 -21.34 -5.60
C ALA A 80 -4.76 -20.95 -4.11
N LEU A 81 -5.83 -20.28 -3.66
CA LEU A 81 -6.05 -19.89 -2.26
C LEU A 81 -6.94 -20.86 -1.49
N THR A 82 -7.54 -21.86 -2.14
CA THR A 82 -8.47 -22.80 -1.49
C THR A 82 -7.90 -23.42 -0.19
N PRO A 83 -6.64 -23.91 -0.15
CA PRO A 83 -6.07 -24.43 1.10
C PRO A 83 -5.98 -23.37 2.21
N ARG A 84 -5.61 -22.13 1.85
CA ARG A 84 -5.47 -21.00 2.80
C ARG A 84 -6.82 -20.54 3.35
N LEU A 85 -7.85 -20.54 2.50
CA LEU A 85 -9.23 -20.26 2.91
C LEU A 85 -9.73 -21.31 3.90
N ILE A 86 -9.46 -22.60 3.66
CA ILE A 86 -9.82 -23.67 4.59
C ILE A 86 -9.05 -23.53 5.91
N GLU A 87 -7.72 -23.37 5.85
CA GLU A 87 -6.85 -23.25 7.03
C GLU A 87 -7.22 -22.05 7.92
N SER A 88 -7.62 -20.94 7.30
CA SER A 88 -8.03 -19.73 8.02
C SER A 88 -9.49 -19.73 8.47
N HIS A 89 -10.25 -20.78 8.15
CA HIS A 89 -11.71 -20.80 8.30
C HIS A 89 -12.39 -19.57 7.65
N ASN A 90 -12.00 -19.25 6.41
CA ASN A 90 -12.42 -18.05 5.67
C ASN A 90 -12.10 -16.74 6.41
N GLY A 91 -10.90 -16.63 6.97
CA GLY A 91 -10.44 -15.41 7.62
C GLY A 91 -10.35 -14.23 6.63
N LYS A 92 -10.59 -13.01 7.12
CA LYS A 92 -10.64 -11.78 6.30
C LYS A 92 -9.45 -11.62 5.35
N HIS A 93 -8.23 -11.89 5.83
CA HIS A 93 -7.02 -11.81 5.01
C HIS A 93 -6.99 -12.84 3.87
N ALA A 94 -7.45 -14.07 4.12
CA ALA A 94 -7.49 -15.11 3.10
C ALA A 94 -8.54 -14.80 2.03
N ILE A 95 -9.71 -14.29 2.42
CA ILE A 95 -10.75 -13.80 1.49
C ILE A 95 -10.18 -12.67 0.62
N GLN A 96 -9.50 -11.69 1.23
CA GLN A 96 -8.89 -10.59 0.51
C GLN A 96 -7.86 -11.10 -0.52
N GLN A 97 -6.94 -11.97 -0.13
CA GLN A 97 -5.94 -12.54 -1.05
C GLN A 97 -6.60 -13.34 -2.19
N ALA A 98 -7.63 -14.13 -1.89
CA ALA A 98 -8.37 -14.88 -2.91
C ALA A 98 -9.09 -13.97 -3.89
N SER A 99 -9.67 -12.86 -3.40
CA SER A 99 -10.32 -11.85 -4.23
C SER A 99 -9.33 -11.11 -5.12
N LEU A 100 -8.19 -10.66 -4.55
CA LEU A 100 -7.11 -10.03 -5.30
C LEU A 100 -6.62 -10.91 -6.45
N LEU A 101 -6.38 -12.20 -6.18
CA LEU A 101 -5.93 -13.14 -7.22
C LEU A 101 -7.03 -13.47 -8.23
N GLY A 102 -8.30 -13.49 -7.80
CA GLY A 102 -9.46 -13.64 -8.70
C GLY A 102 -9.60 -12.48 -9.68
N HIS A 103 -9.41 -11.25 -9.22
CA HIS A 103 -9.38 -10.05 -10.07
C HIS A 103 -8.19 -10.08 -11.04
N MET A 104 -6.99 -10.47 -10.58
CA MET A 104 -5.84 -10.65 -11.48
C MET A 104 -6.12 -11.66 -12.60
N ARG A 105 -6.85 -12.76 -12.32
CA ARG A 105 -7.26 -13.73 -13.34
C ARG A 105 -8.22 -13.10 -14.35
N ASP A 106 -9.27 -12.43 -13.87
CA ASP A 106 -10.32 -11.88 -14.73
C ASP A 106 -9.77 -10.78 -15.65
N GLU A 107 -8.79 -10.00 -15.17
CA GLU A 107 -8.05 -8.98 -15.93
C GLU A 107 -6.84 -9.52 -16.72
N LYS A 108 -6.70 -10.86 -16.85
CA LYS A 108 -5.63 -11.52 -17.62
C LYS A 108 -4.20 -11.15 -17.19
N MET A 109 -4.02 -10.85 -15.91
CA MET A 109 -2.72 -10.51 -15.31
C MET A 109 -1.93 -11.75 -14.84
N LEU A 110 -2.46 -12.97 -15.04
CA LEU A 110 -1.83 -14.22 -14.60
C LEU A 110 -1.35 -15.05 -15.81
N ASP A 111 -0.17 -14.72 -16.33
CA ASP A 111 0.45 -15.41 -17.47
C ASP A 111 1.95 -15.65 -17.24
N THR A 112 2.50 -16.71 -17.83
CA THR A 112 3.91 -17.09 -17.68
C THR A 112 4.87 -16.12 -18.37
N ASN A 113 4.42 -15.38 -19.38
CA ASN A 113 5.21 -14.40 -20.13
C ASN A 113 5.12 -12.98 -19.54
N LEU A 114 4.73 -12.87 -18.27
CA LEU A 114 4.66 -11.62 -17.52
C LEU A 114 5.72 -11.57 -16.44
N THR A 115 6.14 -10.35 -16.13
CA THR A 115 6.94 -10.05 -14.96
C THR A 115 6.04 -9.55 -13.84
N PHE A 116 6.32 -9.93 -12.60
CA PHE A 116 5.51 -9.63 -11.43
C PHE A 116 6.31 -8.81 -10.41
N ALA A 117 5.75 -7.73 -9.87
CA ALA A 117 6.35 -6.97 -8.77
C ALA A 117 5.37 -6.79 -7.61
N GLU A 118 5.70 -7.38 -6.45
CA GLU A 118 4.97 -7.15 -5.20
C GLU A 118 5.57 -5.96 -4.44
N PHE A 119 4.82 -4.88 -4.29
CA PHE A 119 5.18 -3.71 -3.49
C PHE A 119 4.65 -3.85 -2.05
N GLY A 120 5.51 -3.61 -1.06
CA GLY A 120 5.19 -3.91 0.34
C GLY A 120 5.08 -5.42 0.57
N ALA A 121 6.01 -6.17 -0.02
CA ALA A 121 5.91 -7.62 -0.13
C ALA A 121 5.89 -8.34 1.22
N GLY A 122 6.41 -7.73 2.27
CA GLY A 122 6.42 -8.32 3.59
C GLY A 122 7.08 -9.71 3.56
N SER A 123 6.31 -10.71 4.01
CA SER A 123 6.67 -12.12 3.99
C SER A 123 6.71 -12.76 2.60
N GLY A 124 6.20 -12.10 1.55
CA GLY A 124 6.04 -12.67 0.21
C GLY A 124 4.87 -13.65 0.08
N GLU A 125 3.92 -13.64 1.03
CA GLU A 125 2.77 -14.56 1.03
C GLU A 125 1.90 -14.37 -0.23
N MET A 126 1.66 -13.14 -0.68
CA MET A 126 0.87 -12.91 -1.90
C MET A 126 1.62 -13.42 -3.14
N THR A 127 2.92 -13.11 -3.25
CA THR A 127 3.80 -13.67 -4.31
C THR A 127 3.70 -15.19 -4.37
N ARG A 128 3.69 -15.90 -3.24
CA ARG A 128 3.51 -17.36 -3.21
C ARG A 128 2.25 -17.80 -3.93
N TYR A 129 1.13 -17.12 -3.72
CA TYR A 129 -0.11 -17.50 -4.40
C TYR A 129 -0.15 -17.10 -5.88
N VAL A 130 0.47 -15.97 -6.24
CA VAL A 130 0.68 -15.61 -7.66
C VAL A 130 1.51 -16.68 -8.36
N GLN A 131 2.61 -17.14 -7.75
CA GLN A 131 3.43 -18.21 -8.32
C GLN A 131 2.70 -19.56 -8.36
N LEU A 132 1.82 -19.87 -7.39
CA LEU A 132 0.99 -21.08 -7.47
C LEU A 132 -0.02 -21.02 -8.63
N ALA A 133 -0.58 -19.85 -8.92
CA ALA A 133 -1.51 -19.65 -10.02
C ALA A 133 -0.79 -19.69 -11.39
N VAL A 134 0.33 -18.99 -11.52
CA VAL A 134 1.08 -18.85 -12.78
C VAL A 134 2.04 -20.02 -13.04
N LYS A 135 2.50 -20.69 -11.99
CA LYS A 135 3.52 -21.77 -11.94
C LYS A 135 4.93 -21.32 -12.30
N THR A 136 5.12 -20.73 -13.49
CA THR A 136 6.43 -20.36 -14.02
C THR A 136 6.40 -18.96 -14.63
N PRO A 137 6.32 -17.89 -13.80
CA PRO A 137 6.43 -16.52 -14.29
C PRO A 137 7.81 -16.25 -14.89
N ALA A 138 7.91 -15.30 -15.81
CA ALA A 138 9.18 -14.92 -16.43
C ALA A 138 10.17 -14.35 -15.42
N PHE A 139 9.67 -13.48 -14.54
CA PHE A 139 10.43 -12.91 -13.43
C PHE A 139 9.50 -12.42 -12.31
N THR A 140 9.95 -12.54 -11.05
CA THR A 140 9.23 -12.00 -9.89
C THR A 140 10.13 -11.12 -9.02
N LEU A 141 9.71 -9.89 -8.76
CA LEU A 141 10.37 -8.93 -7.89
C LEU A 141 9.56 -8.74 -6.60
N LEU A 142 10.21 -8.85 -5.45
CA LEU A 142 9.64 -8.53 -4.14
C LEU A 142 10.32 -7.28 -3.59
N ILE A 143 9.55 -6.25 -3.26
CA ILE A 143 10.03 -4.95 -2.80
C ILE A 143 9.51 -4.73 -1.38
N ASP A 144 10.42 -4.51 -0.44
CA ASP A 144 10.07 -4.08 0.90
C ASP A 144 11.16 -3.17 1.46
N ARG A 145 10.81 -2.26 2.37
CA ARG A 145 11.79 -1.42 3.07
C ARG A 145 12.47 -2.17 4.22
N GLN A 146 11.84 -3.23 4.73
CA GLN A 146 12.33 -4.02 5.86
C GLN A 146 12.84 -5.38 5.41
N LYS A 147 13.94 -5.81 6.04
CA LYS A 147 14.47 -7.16 5.83
C LYS A 147 13.66 -8.16 6.66
N ILE A 148 12.75 -8.86 6.01
CA ILE A 148 11.99 -9.95 6.62
C ILE A 148 12.68 -11.28 6.32
N LYS A 149 13.13 -11.96 7.38
CA LYS A 149 13.72 -13.30 7.28
C LYS A 149 12.61 -14.33 7.43
N LEU A 150 12.10 -14.89 6.34
CA LEU A 150 11.14 -15.98 6.40
C LEU A 150 11.50 -17.12 5.46
N ASN A 151 11.11 -18.34 5.86
CA ASN A 151 11.38 -19.59 5.13
C ASN A 151 10.58 -19.74 3.83
N LEU A 152 9.64 -18.84 3.53
CA LEU A 152 8.83 -18.88 2.30
C LEU A 152 9.67 -18.60 1.05
N ASP A 153 10.81 -17.92 1.18
CA ASP A 153 11.74 -17.72 0.07
C ASP A 153 12.27 -19.06 -0.50
N GLN A 154 12.21 -20.14 0.29
CA GLN A 154 12.59 -21.48 -0.17
C GLN A 154 11.57 -22.11 -1.14
N ASP A 155 10.30 -21.69 -1.08
CA ASP A 155 9.25 -22.19 -1.97
C ASP A 155 9.46 -21.69 -3.42
N PHE A 156 10.22 -20.60 -3.59
CA PHE A 156 10.51 -19.97 -4.87
C PHE A 156 11.75 -20.53 -5.59
N LYS A 157 12.43 -21.56 -5.05
CA LYS A 157 13.71 -22.07 -5.60
C LYS A 157 13.67 -22.51 -7.07
N LYS A 158 12.48 -22.70 -7.64
CA LYS A 158 12.27 -23.17 -9.03
C LYS A 158 11.88 -22.06 -10.02
N THR A 159 11.70 -20.83 -9.55
CA THR A 159 11.27 -19.69 -10.38
C THR A 159 12.38 -18.63 -10.43
N ASN A 160 12.32 -17.76 -11.42
CA ASN A 160 13.22 -16.61 -11.51
C ASN A 160 12.67 -15.47 -10.64
N TRP A 161 13.34 -15.14 -9.54
CA TRP A 161 12.88 -14.11 -8.61
C TRP A 161 14.01 -13.37 -7.92
N LYS A 162 13.70 -12.16 -7.42
CA LYS A 162 14.60 -11.31 -6.64
C LYS A 162 13.83 -10.58 -5.56
N ARG A 163 14.41 -10.46 -4.37
CA ARG A 163 13.94 -9.56 -3.32
C ARG A 163 14.92 -8.40 -3.16
N ILE A 164 14.43 -7.18 -3.19
CA ILE A 164 15.24 -5.98 -2.94
C ILE A 164 14.73 -5.27 -1.70
N ILE A 165 15.66 -4.82 -0.85
CA ILE A 165 15.35 -4.02 0.34
C ILE A 165 15.60 -2.56 -0.01
N ILE A 166 14.52 -1.80 -0.19
CA ILE A 166 14.57 -0.39 -0.62
C ILE A 166 13.27 0.31 -0.24
N ASP A 167 13.37 1.60 0.09
CA ASP A 167 12.18 2.44 0.20
C ASP A 167 11.66 2.75 -1.21
N ILE A 168 10.34 2.66 -1.40
CA ILE A 168 9.71 2.92 -2.70
C ILE A 168 10.03 4.34 -3.16
N LYS A 169 10.21 5.31 -2.25
CA LYS A 169 10.61 6.69 -2.61
C LYS A 169 11.90 6.75 -3.43
N ASP A 170 12.82 5.79 -3.22
CA ASP A 170 14.16 5.76 -3.81
C ASP A 170 14.32 4.74 -4.96
N LEU A 171 13.25 4.01 -5.30
CA LEU A 171 13.32 2.91 -6.25
C LEU A 171 13.24 3.40 -7.71
N HIS A 172 14.33 3.29 -8.45
CA HIS A 172 14.32 3.41 -9.91
C HIS A 172 14.02 2.06 -10.55
N LEU A 173 12.73 1.77 -10.74
CA LEU A 173 12.25 0.44 -11.16
C LEU A 173 12.90 -0.05 -12.45
N SER A 174 13.04 0.79 -13.48
CA SER A 174 13.63 0.43 -14.79
C SER A 174 15.10 0.00 -14.74
N LYS A 175 15.79 0.22 -13.62
CA LYS A 175 17.19 -0.19 -13.41
C LYS A 175 17.31 -1.52 -12.69
N VAL A 176 16.20 -2.13 -12.29
CA VAL A 176 16.19 -3.50 -11.78
C VAL A 176 16.40 -4.46 -12.95
N GLU A 177 17.40 -5.33 -12.83
CA GLU A 177 17.68 -6.38 -13.81
C GLU A 177 16.45 -7.27 -14.07
N ASN A 178 16.24 -7.66 -15.33
CA ASN A 178 15.14 -8.50 -15.83
C ASN A 178 13.71 -7.95 -15.68
N ILE A 179 13.51 -6.81 -15.03
CA ILE A 179 12.16 -6.28 -14.78
C ILE A 179 11.42 -5.92 -16.08
N SER A 180 12.16 -5.53 -17.12
CA SER A 180 11.63 -5.01 -18.38
C SER A 180 11.65 -5.99 -19.54
N ASP A 181 12.07 -7.24 -19.31
CA ASP A 181 12.14 -8.27 -20.36
C ASP A 181 10.72 -8.64 -20.84
N HIS A 182 9.72 -8.47 -19.98
CA HIS A 182 8.30 -8.76 -20.21
C HIS A 182 7.41 -7.64 -19.65
N PRO A 183 6.12 -7.54 -20.07
CA PRO A 183 5.19 -6.60 -19.48
C PRO A 183 5.04 -6.83 -17.96
N LEU A 184 5.07 -5.73 -17.21
CA LEU A 184 5.09 -5.74 -15.75
C LEU A 184 3.68 -5.68 -15.15
N VAL A 185 3.34 -6.66 -14.31
CA VAL A 185 2.19 -6.62 -13.41
C VAL A 185 2.65 -6.19 -12.03
N VAL A 186 2.09 -5.09 -11.54
CA VAL A 186 2.35 -4.54 -10.21
C VAL A 186 1.22 -4.88 -9.28
N TYR A 187 1.53 -5.40 -8.10
CA TYR A 187 0.50 -5.76 -7.13
C TYR A 187 0.92 -5.54 -5.67
N SER A 188 -0.06 -5.44 -4.78
CA SER A 188 0.16 -5.40 -3.33
C SER A 188 -1.02 -5.99 -2.55
N LYS A 189 -0.71 -6.68 -1.44
CA LYS A 189 -1.71 -7.17 -0.47
C LYS A 189 -2.17 -6.09 0.51
N HIS A 190 -1.25 -5.22 0.92
CA HIS A 190 -1.52 -4.15 1.88
C HIS A 190 -0.43 -3.11 1.70
N LEU A 191 -0.77 -2.03 1.00
CA LEU A 191 0.16 -0.93 0.80
C LEU A 191 -0.25 0.19 1.74
N CYS A 192 0.59 0.43 2.74
CA CYS A 192 0.24 1.25 3.89
C CYS A 192 0.53 2.73 3.65
N GLY A 193 -0.44 3.59 4.00
CA GLY A 193 -0.29 5.03 3.93
C GLY A 193 0.11 5.50 2.53
N VAL A 194 1.10 6.39 2.45
CA VAL A 194 1.57 7.01 1.18
C VAL A 194 2.31 6.07 0.25
N ALA A 195 2.59 4.83 0.65
CA ALA A 195 3.28 3.87 -0.18
C ALA A 195 2.52 3.58 -1.50
N THR A 196 1.19 3.73 -1.49
CA THR A 196 0.34 3.66 -2.69
C THR A 196 0.74 4.72 -3.70
N ASP A 197 0.77 5.98 -3.27
CA ASP A 197 1.12 7.12 -4.11
C ASP A 197 2.54 7.00 -4.67
N LEU A 198 3.50 6.63 -3.81
CA LEU A 198 4.89 6.37 -4.22
C LEU A 198 4.98 5.24 -5.26
N THR A 199 4.14 4.20 -5.12
CA THR A 199 4.10 3.09 -6.07
C THR A 199 3.51 3.53 -7.41
N LEU A 200 2.42 4.29 -7.40
CA LEU A 200 1.83 4.83 -8.63
C LEU A 200 2.81 5.75 -9.37
N ASN A 201 3.55 6.60 -8.66
CA ASN A 201 4.63 7.41 -9.25
C ASN A 201 5.75 6.53 -9.83
N CYS A 202 6.19 5.51 -9.09
CA CYS A 202 7.20 4.55 -9.54
C CYS A 202 6.79 3.85 -10.84
N VAL A 203 5.53 3.41 -10.94
CA VAL A 203 4.97 2.78 -12.15
C VAL A 203 4.81 3.79 -13.28
N THR A 204 4.43 5.02 -12.98
CA THR A 204 4.31 6.10 -13.97
C THR A 204 5.67 6.46 -14.57
N ASN A 205 6.71 6.59 -13.72
CA ASN A 205 8.10 6.79 -14.15
C ASN A 205 8.60 5.60 -14.99
N TYR A 206 8.29 4.37 -14.58
CA TYR A 206 8.61 3.18 -15.35
C TYR A 206 7.96 3.21 -16.75
N HIS A 207 6.68 3.59 -16.82
CA HIS A 207 5.96 3.68 -18.09
C HIS A 207 6.47 4.81 -19.00
N SER A 208 6.77 5.99 -18.42
CA SER A 208 7.26 7.16 -19.18
C SER A 208 8.64 6.91 -19.81
N GLU A 209 9.43 6.00 -19.24
CA GLU A 209 10.69 5.50 -19.82
C GLU A 209 10.49 4.45 -20.94
N GLY A 210 9.25 4.28 -21.43
CA GLY A 210 8.90 3.40 -22.53
C GLY A 210 8.80 1.92 -22.12
N ARG A 211 8.67 1.62 -20.82
CA ARG A 211 8.49 0.25 -20.34
C ARG A 211 7.01 -0.14 -20.32
N LYS A 212 6.76 -1.44 -20.53
CA LYS A 212 5.39 -1.98 -20.65
C LYS A 212 4.84 -2.35 -19.28
N VAL A 213 3.66 -1.82 -18.97
CA VAL A 213 2.86 -2.21 -17.79
C VAL A 213 1.72 -3.10 -18.28
N GLY A 214 1.66 -4.32 -17.77
CA GLY A 214 0.61 -5.30 -18.05
C GLY A 214 -0.61 -5.18 -17.12
N GLY A 215 -0.45 -4.58 -15.95
CA GLY A 215 -1.55 -4.37 -15.01
C GLY A 215 -1.08 -3.82 -13.66
N VAL A 216 -2.01 -3.20 -12.93
CA VAL A 216 -1.77 -2.68 -11.57
C VAL A 216 -2.94 -3.09 -10.67
N LEU A 217 -2.63 -3.68 -9.52
CA LEU A 217 -3.62 -4.12 -8.54
C LEU A 217 -3.15 -3.82 -7.10
N ILE A 218 -3.73 -2.81 -6.46
CA ILE A 218 -3.29 -2.37 -5.14
C ILE A 218 -4.43 -2.51 -4.14
N ALA A 219 -4.20 -3.28 -3.07
CA ALA A 219 -5.04 -3.24 -1.89
C ALA A 219 -4.61 -2.09 -0.96
N LEU A 220 -5.45 -1.05 -0.92
CA LEU A 220 -5.27 0.11 -0.05
C LEU A 220 -5.40 -0.29 1.42
N CYS A 221 -4.51 0.21 2.27
CA CYS A 221 -4.58 -0.06 3.70
C CYS A 221 -3.96 1.08 4.52
N CYS A 222 -4.29 1.10 5.80
CA CYS A 222 -3.63 1.95 6.80
C CYS A 222 -3.62 3.44 6.45
N HIS A 223 -4.75 4.01 6.03
CA HIS A 223 -4.88 5.44 5.72
C HIS A 223 -4.45 6.35 6.90
N GLN A 224 -4.53 5.84 8.13
CA GLN A 224 -4.02 6.53 9.32
C GLN A 224 -2.50 6.77 9.31
N LEU A 225 -1.76 6.11 8.43
CA LEU A 225 -0.31 6.27 8.26
C LEU A 225 0.05 7.27 7.15
N CYS A 226 -0.94 7.83 6.45
CA CYS A 226 -0.69 8.89 5.49
C CYS A 226 -0.11 10.13 6.18
N LYS A 227 0.82 10.81 5.51
CA LYS A 227 1.40 12.07 5.97
C LYS A 227 1.07 13.15 4.94
N TYR A 228 0.67 14.32 5.41
CA TYR A 228 0.27 15.43 4.54
C TYR A 228 1.41 15.83 3.60
N GLU A 229 2.64 15.87 4.10
CA GLU A 229 3.84 16.25 3.33
C GLU A 229 4.22 15.23 2.25
N GLN A 230 3.67 14.02 2.33
CA GLN A 230 3.95 12.94 1.38
C GLN A 230 2.75 12.68 0.45
N TYR A 231 1.65 13.42 0.62
CA TYR A 231 0.50 13.33 -0.26
C TYR A 231 0.82 13.96 -1.62
N ILE A 232 0.56 13.22 -2.69
CA ILE A 232 1.04 13.56 -4.04
C ILE A 232 0.19 14.59 -4.78
N ASN A 233 -1.01 14.90 -4.30
CA ASN A 233 -1.96 15.78 -5.00
C ASN A 233 -2.43 16.94 -4.11
N PRO A 234 -1.53 17.80 -3.62
CA PRO A 234 -1.90 18.89 -2.71
C PRO A 234 -2.95 19.83 -3.31
N GLU A 235 -3.01 19.99 -4.64
CA GLU A 235 -4.04 20.77 -5.33
C GLU A 235 -5.45 20.22 -5.06
N TYR A 236 -5.64 18.90 -5.10
CA TYR A 236 -6.94 18.29 -4.80
C TYR A 236 -7.40 18.56 -3.37
N LEU A 237 -6.49 18.56 -2.39
CA LEU A 237 -6.86 18.94 -1.01
C LEU A 237 -7.24 20.43 -0.92
N GLN A 238 -6.57 21.29 -1.67
CA GLN A 238 -6.89 22.72 -1.73
C GLN A 238 -8.27 22.96 -2.35
N GLU A 239 -8.60 22.27 -3.44
CA GLU A 239 -9.93 22.34 -4.09
C GLU A 239 -11.06 21.93 -3.14
N LEU A 240 -10.81 20.93 -2.28
CA LEU A 240 -11.75 20.48 -1.25
C LEU A 240 -11.73 21.33 0.03
N ASN A 241 -10.91 22.38 0.09
CA ASN A 241 -10.66 23.18 1.30
C ASN A 241 -10.21 22.34 2.52
N ILE A 242 -9.46 21.27 2.27
CA ILE A 242 -8.87 20.40 3.31
C ILE A 242 -7.51 20.98 3.69
N SER A 243 -7.41 21.54 4.89
CA SER A 243 -6.13 21.99 5.43
C SER A 243 -5.27 20.80 5.86
N LYS A 244 -3.97 21.03 6.11
CA LYS A 244 -3.09 20.05 6.76
C LYS A 244 -3.71 19.48 8.04
N LYS A 245 -4.34 20.34 8.84
CA LYS A 245 -4.97 19.92 10.10
C LYS A 245 -6.17 19.03 9.86
N ASP A 246 -7.01 19.36 8.86
CA ASP A 246 -8.15 18.53 8.49
C ASP A 246 -7.68 17.17 7.97
N PHE A 247 -6.62 17.12 7.16
CA PHE A 247 -6.01 15.87 6.69
C PHE A 247 -5.51 14.98 7.83
N GLU A 248 -4.80 15.55 8.81
CA GLU A 248 -4.35 14.81 10.00
C GLU A 248 -5.52 14.27 10.83
N ILE A 249 -6.62 15.03 10.93
CA ILE A 249 -7.86 14.59 11.57
C ILE A 249 -8.50 13.45 10.78
N LEU A 250 -8.60 13.56 9.45
CA LEU A 250 -9.13 12.49 8.59
C LEU A 250 -8.33 11.19 8.78
N CYS A 251 -7.00 11.26 8.75
CA CYS A 251 -6.13 10.11 9.01
C CYS A 251 -6.43 9.50 10.39
N TYR A 252 -6.53 10.32 11.45
CA TYR A 252 -6.87 9.85 12.80
C TYR A 252 -8.24 9.15 12.85
N LEU A 253 -9.24 9.69 12.15
CA LEU A 253 -10.59 9.13 12.07
C LEU A 253 -10.67 7.82 11.25
N THR A 254 -9.60 7.43 10.56
CA THR A 254 -9.50 6.12 9.89
C THR A 254 -8.84 5.04 10.76
N THR A 255 -8.43 5.38 12.00
CA THR A 255 -7.82 4.42 12.91
C THR A 255 -8.83 3.39 13.43
N TRP A 256 -8.37 2.17 13.73
CA TRP A 256 -9.20 1.16 14.38
C TRP A 256 -9.72 1.63 15.75
N ALA A 257 -9.01 2.53 16.42
CA ALA A 257 -9.37 3.07 17.73
C ALA A 257 -10.66 3.91 17.73
N VAL A 258 -11.14 4.35 16.56
CA VAL A 258 -12.43 5.03 16.42
C VAL A 258 -13.54 4.12 15.88
N CYS A 259 -13.20 2.89 15.48
CA CYS A 259 -14.12 1.90 14.92
C CYS A 259 -14.43 0.78 15.95
N GLY A 260 -15.33 1.07 16.90
CA GLY A 260 -15.97 0.04 17.73
C GLY A 260 -16.11 0.41 19.21
N LYS A 261 -17.29 0.16 19.79
CA LYS A 261 -17.40 -0.03 21.24
C LYS A 261 -16.70 -1.36 21.57
N PRO A 262 -15.91 -1.47 22.65
CA PRO A 262 -15.69 -2.77 23.25
C PRO A 262 -17.08 -3.28 23.61
N VAL A 263 -17.55 -4.33 22.93
CA VAL A 263 -18.67 -5.12 23.44
C VAL A 263 -18.13 -5.69 24.75
N LYS A 264 -18.64 -5.19 25.88
CA LYS A 264 -18.48 -5.89 27.15
C LYS A 264 -19.23 -7.21 26.96
N GLU A 265 -18.51 -8.28 26.64
CA GLU A 265 -19.01 -9.61 26.91
C GLU A 265 -18.95 -9.77 28.43
N ASP A 266 -20.13 -9.70 29.05
CA ASP A 266 -20.31 -10.14 30.42
C ASP A 266 -20.12 -11.67 30.43
N TRP A 267 -18.96 -12.12 30.90
CA TRP A 267 -18.70 -13.51 31.30
C TRP A 267 -18.84 -13.63 32.82
#